data_AF-A0A957ADJ3-F1
#
_entry.id   AF-A0A957ADJ3-F1
#
_cell.length_a   1.000
_cell.length_b   1.000
_cell.length_c   1.000
_cell.angle_alpha   90.00
_cell.angle_beta   90.00
_cell.angle_gamma   90.00
#
_symmetry.space_group_name_H-M   'P 1'
#
loop_
_entity.id
_entity.type
_entity.pdbx_description
1 polymer ?
#
loop_
_entity_poly.entity_id
_entity_poly.type
_entity_poly.pdbx_seq_one_letter_code
_entity_poly.pdbx_strand_id
1 'polypeptide(L)'
;YTVLTLAVFKLVPVTLTLAGIGAFVLSVGMAVDANILIFERLKEEMRAGRSYAAAIDAGFSRAWPSIRDSNATTLITCLILYVLGGGIEVPFLGAFDAPLVQGFALTLAAGVLVSMFSAIVVTRTLMRLLIGSRISRNREWFVDQPVPEPGAPEAAS
;
A
#
# COMPACT_ATOMS: atom_id res chain seq x y z
N TYR A 1 4.14 -13.77 -43.57
CA TYR A 1 3.29 -13.48 -42.41
C TYR A 1 3.71 -14.33 -41.21
N THR A 2 3.50 -15.65 -41.23
CA THR A 2 3.86 -16.59 -40.15
C THR A 2 5.33 -16.51 -39.69
N VAL A 3 6.27 -16.34 -40.60
CA VAL A 3 7.71 -16.16 -40.29
C VAL A 3 8.00 -14.79 -39.65
N LEU A 4 7.29 -13.75 -40.07
CA LEU A 4 7.42 -12.40 -39.51
C LEU A 4 6.82 -12.36 -38.09
N THR A 5 5.68 -13.02 -37.90
CA THR A 5 5.03 -13.20 -36.59
C THR A 5 5.92 -14.02 -35.64
N LEU A 6 6.57 -15.08 -36.12
CA LEU A 6 7.54 -15.86 -35.33
C LEU A 6 8.81 -15.06 -35.00
N ALA A 7 9.31 -14.20 -35.91
CA ALA A 7 10.47 -13.35 -35.66
C ALA A 7 10.17 -12.26 -34.60
N VAL A 8 8.96 -11.69 -34.63
CA VAL A 8 8.50 -10.71 -33.63
C VAL A 8 8.29 -11.38 -32.26
N PHE A 9 7.70 -12.58 -32.21
CA PHE A 9 7.61 -13.35 -30.96
C PHE A 9 8.97 -13.77 -30.40
N LYS A 10 10.00 -13.90 -31.24
CA LYS A 10 11.38 -14.17 -30.79
C LYS A 10 12.11 -12.93 -30.26
N LEU A 11 11.70 -11.73 -30.66
CA LEU A 11 12.35 -10.46 -30.32
C LEU A 11 11.83 -9.84 -29.02
N VAL A 12 10.59 -10.13 -28.62
CA VAL A 12 10.00 -9.58 -27.39
C VAL A 12 9.29 -10.69 -26.61
N PRO A 13 10.00 -11.43 -25.74
CA PRO A 13 9.42 -12.45 -24.90
C PRO A 13 8.85 -11.79 -23.63
N VAL A 14 7.88 -10.89 -23.73
CA VAL A 14 7.11 -10.48 -22.54
C VAL A 14 6.08 -11.57 -22.29
N THR A 15 6.58 -12.69 -21.78
CA THR A 15 5.75 -13.73 -21.19
C THR A 15 5.27 -13.20 -19.84
N LEU A 16 3.96 -13.18 -19.62
CA LEU A 16 3.42 -13.14 -18.26
C LEU A 16 3.82 -14.46 -17.60
N THR A 17 5.03 -14.48 -17.03
CA THR A 17 5.61 -15.65 -16.40
C THR A 17 4.94 -15.92 -15.06
N LEU A 18 5.18 -17.10 -14.50
CA LEU A 18 4.81 -17.43 -13.11
C LEU A 18 5.34 -16.38 -12.12
N ALA A 19 6.47 -15.72 -12.43
CA ALA A 19 6.99 -14.61 -11.65
C ALA A 19 6.07 -13.37 -11.68
N GLY A 20 5.43 -13.05 -12.80
CA GLY A 20 4.45 -11.96 -12.88
C GLY A 20 3.22 -12.22 -12.00
N ILE A 21 2.73 -13.47 -11.97
CA ILE A 21 1.63 -13.86 -11.07
C ILE A 21 2.07 -13.77 -9.60
N GLY A 22 3.30 -14.18 -9.28
CA GLY A 22 3.89 -14.00 -7.95
C GLY A 22 3.96 -12.53 -7.52
N ALA A 23 4.38 -11.64 -8.43
CA ALA A 23 4.39 -10.19 -8.20
C ALA A 23 2.98 -9.62 -7.98
N PHE A 24 1.98 -10.13 -8.72
CA PHE A 24 0.59 -9.73 -8.52
C PHE A 24 0.09 -10.09 -7.11
N VAL A 25 0.29 -11.34 -6.67
CA VAL A 25 -0.09 -11.77 -5.32
C VAL A 25 0.64 -10.95 -4.25
N LEU A 26 1.95 -10.70 -4.43
CA LEU A 26 2.73 -9.86 -3.54
C LEU A 26 2.16 -8.43 -3.47
N SER A 27 1.78 -7.86 -4.62
CA SER A 27 1.19 -6.52 -4.68
C SER A 27 -0.13 -6.40 -3.92
N VAL A 28 -0.94 -7.46 -3.91
CA VAL A 28 -2.17 -7.53 -3.10
C VAL A 28 -1.82 -7.48 -1.61
N GLY A 29 -0.79 -8.23 -1.18
CA GLY A 29 -0.30 -8.19 0.20
C GLY A 29 0.15 -6.80 0.65
N MET A 30 0.92 -6.11 -0.21
CA MET A 30 1.36 -4.73 0.04
C MET A 30 0.20 -3.73 0.07
N ALA A 31 -0.85 -3.96 -0.73
CA ALA A 31 -2.06 -3.14 -0.69
C ALA A 31 -2.84 -3.29 0.62
N VAL A 32 -2.87 -4.51 1.18
CA VAL A 32 -3.54 -4.78 2.47
C VAL A 32 -2.72 -4.23 3.64
N ASP A 33 -1.38 -4.33 3.60
CA ASP A 33 -0.49 -3.80 4.64
C ASP A 33 -0.69 -2.29 4.86
N ALA A 34 -0.70 -1.50 3.78
CA ALA A 34 -0.92 -0.06 3.84
C ALA A 34 -2.29 0.30 4.45
N ASN A 35 -3.34 -0.46 4.11
CA ASN A 35 -4.68 -0.24 4.66
C ASN A 35 -4.74 -0.57 6.16
N ILE A 36 -4.13 -1.68 6.59
CA ILE A 36 -4.09 -2.09 8.00
C ILE A 36 -3.39 -1.02 8.86
N LEU A 37 -2.29 -0.45 8.38
CA LEU A 37 -1.56 0.60 9.11
C LEU A 37 -2.42 1.85 9.34
N ILE A 38 -3.20 2.28 8.34
CA ILE A 38 -4.14 3.41 8.50
C ILE A 38 -5.18 3.09 9.59
N PHE A 39 -5.74 1.87 9.56
CA PHE A 39 -6.72 1.45 10.57
C PHE A 39 -6.12 1.33 11.97
N GLU A 40 -4.85 0.93 12.08
CA GLU A 40 -4.15 0.89 13.35
C GLU A 40 -3.98 2.30 13.93
N ARG A 41 -3.43 3.25 13.15
CA ARG A 41 -3.26 4.64 13.59
C ARG A 41 -4.58 5.33 13.90
N LEU A 42 -5.64 5.04 13.16
CA LEU A 42 -6.99 5.48 13.49
C LEU A 42 -7.42 4.96 14.87
N LYS A 43 -7.28 3.65 15.13
CA LYS A 43 -7.64 3.06 16.43
C LYS A 43 -6.82 3.64 17.59
N GLU A 44 -5.53 3.92 17.38
CA GLU A 44 -4.68 4.60 18.36
C GLU A 44 -5.20 6.00 18.69
N GLU A 45 -5.50 6.83 17.68
CA GLU A 45 -6.00 8.20 17.89
C GLU A 45 -7.40 8.23 18.51
N MET A 46 -8.23 7.22 18.20
CA MET A 46 -9.52 7.03 18.87
C MET A 46 -9.36 6.65 20.35
N ARG A 47 -8.41 5.76 20.67
CA ARG A 47 -8.05 5.40 22.06
C ARG A 47 -7.48 6.57 22.84
N ALA A 48 -6.79 7.49 22.16
CA ALA A 48 -6.32 8.76 22.73
C ALA A 48 -7.45 9.79 22.97
N GLY A 49 -8.72 9.43 22.75
CA GLY A 49 -9.87 10.26 23.09
C GLY A 49 -10.30 11.24 21.99
N ARG A 50 -9.69 11.24 20.79
CA ARG A 50 -10.09 12.16 19.70
C ARG A 50 -11.46 11.82 19.11
N SER A 51 -12.21 12.82 18.65
CA SER A 51 -13.48 12.61 17.92
C SER A 51 -13.25 11.74 16.68
N TYR A 52 -14.26 11.01 16.19
CA TYR A 52 -14.10 10.07 15.07
C TYR A 52 -13.52 10.78 13.83
N ALA A 53 -14.03 11.97 13.50
CA ALA A 53 -13.50 12.80 12.41
C ALA A 53 -12.04 13.23 12.65
N ALA A 54 -11.71 13.71 13.86
CA ALA A 54 -10.35 14.17 14.18
C ALA A 54 -9.34 13.02 14.28
N ALA A 55 -9.77 11.84 14.69
CA ALA A 55 -8.94 10.63 14.76
C ALA A 55 -8.57 10.13 13.37
N ILE A 56 -9.47 10.28 12.40
CA ILE A 56 -9.20 9.91 11.01
C ILE A 56 -8.16 10.85 10.38
N ASP A 57 -8.34 12.18 10.50
CA ASP A 57 -7.38 13.13 9.93
C ASP A 57 -6.00 12.97 10.56
N ALA A 58 -5.95 12.77 11.89
CA ALA A 58 -4.71 12.52 12.62
C ALA A 58 -4.06 11.18 12.23
N GLY A 59 -4.85 10.11 12.17
CA GLY A 59 -4.39 8.77 11.79
C GLY A 59 -3.81 8.73 10.38
N PHE A 60 -4.45 9.42 9.42
CA PHE A 60 -3.96 9.51 8.06
C PHE A 60 -2.66 10.32 7.97
N SER A 61 -2.59 11.47 8.66
CA SER A 61 -1.38 12.31 8.72
C SER A 61 -0.18 11.56 9.31
N ARG A 62 -0.40 10.76 10.36
CA ARG A 62 0.67 9.94 10.98
C ARG A 62 1.05 8.71 10.17
N ALA A 63 0.09 8.06 9.50
CA ALA A 63 0.37 6.87 8.69
C ALA A 63 1.06 7.21 7.35
N TRP A 64 0.79 8.39 6.78
CA TRP A 64 1.25 8.78 5.45
C TRP A 64 2.77 8.71 5.24
N PRO A 65 3.63 9.21 6.15
CA PRO A 65 5.08 9.05 6.03
C PRO A 65 5.51 7.58 5.96
N SER A 66 5.01 6.72 6.84
CA SER A 66 5.37 5.30 6.84
C SER A 66 4.90 4.59 5.55
N ILE A 67 3.71 4.93 5.05
CA ILE A 67 3.17 4.36 3.80
C ILE A 67 4.03 4.79 2.60
N ARG A 68 4.36 6.08 2.49
CA ARG A 68 5.16 6.54 1.35
C ARG A 68 6.57 5.96 1.39
N ASP A 69 7.18 5.84 2.57
CA ASP A 69 8.57 5.38 2.70
C ASP A 69 8.67 3.89 2.37
N SER A 70 7.69 3.08 2.81
CA SER A 70 7.56 1.65 2.46
C SER A 70 7.36 1.44 0.95
N ASN A 71 6.41 2.18 0.35
CA ASN A 71 6.14 2.08 -1.09
C ASN A 71 7.29 2.62 -1.94
N ALA A 72 7.95 3.71 -1.53
CA ALA A 72 9.12 4.26 -2.21
C ALA A 72 10.28 3.25 -2.23
N THR A 73 10.54 2.59 -1.09
CA THR A 73 11.55 1.52 -1.02
C THR A 73 11.19 0.37 -1.96
N THR A 74 9.91 0.00 -2.04
CA THR A 74 9.45 -1.06 -2.96
C THR A 74 9.60 -0.65 -4.43
N LEU A 75 9.30 0.60 -4.78
CA LEU A 75 9.52 1.13 -6.13
C LEU A 75 11.01 1.18 -6.49
N ILE A 76 11.89 1.53 -5.56
CA ILE A 76 13.34 1.46 -5.76
C ILE A 76 13.77 0.02 -6.01
N THR A 77 13.25 -0.95 -5.24
CA THR A 77 13.50 -2.37 -5.48
C THR A 77 13.00 -2.79 -6.86
N CYS A 78 11.80 -2.37 -7.27
CA CYS A 78 11.27 -2.66 -8.61
C CYS A 78 12.16 -2.07 -9.70
N LEU A 79 12.68 -0.85 -9.51
CA LEU A 79 13.60 -0.21 -10.45
C LEU A 79 14.90 -1.00 -10.58
N ILE A 80 15.49 -1.42 -9.46
CA ILE A 80 16.69 -2.26 -9.46
C ILE A 80 16.41 -3.58 -10.18
N LEU A 81 15.30 -4.25 -9.88
CA LEU A 81 14.92 -5.50 -10.51
C LEU A 81 14.65 -5.35 -12.02
N TYR A 82 14.11 -4.22 -12.45
CA TYR A 82 13.91 -3.91 -13.86
C TYR A 82 15.23 -3.72 -14.62
N VAL A 83 16.21 -3.07 -13.96
CA VAL A 83 17.59 -2.92 -14.47
C VAL A 83 18.27 -4.28 -14.57
N LEU A 84 18.19 -5.10 -13.51
CA LEU A 84 18.75 -6.46 -13.47
C LEU A 84 18.06 -7.43 -14.45
N GLY A 85 16.86 -7.09 -14.91
CA GLY A 85 16.11 -7.85 -15.90
C GLY A 85 16.44 -7.48 -17.35
N GLY A 86 17.42 -6.62 -17.58
CA GLY A 86 17.80 -6.14 -18.92
C GLY A 86 16.89 -5.04 -19.47
N GLY A 87 16.04 -4.43 -18.64
CA GLY A 87 15.09 -3.40 -19.07
C GLY A 87 15.70 -2.00 -19.25
N ILE A 88 16.66 -1.61 -18.39
CA ILE A 88 17.41 -0.35 -18.44
C ILE A 88 18.87 -0.65 -18.10
N GLU A 89 19.81 -0.16 -18.92
CA GLU A 89 21.23 -0.26 -18.61
C GLU A 89 21.65 0.90 -17.70
N VAL A 90 22.18 0.57 -16.51
CA VAL A 90 22.66 1.56 -15.55
C VAL A 90 24.18 1.39 -15.35
N PRO A 91 24.99 2.45 -15.53
CA PRO A 91 26.45 2.33 -15.62
C PRO A 91 27.15 1.69 -14.40
N PHE A 92 26.53 1.75 -13.22
CA PHE A 92 27.14 1.28 -11.97
C PHE A 92 26.62 -0.08 -11.48
N LEU A 93 25.54 -0.62 -12.07
CA LEU A 93 24.87 -1.83 -11.57
C LEU A 93 25.31 -3.12 -12.27
N GLY A 94 26.09 -3.03 -13.33
CA GLY A 94 26.49 -4.19 -14.14
C GLY A 94 25.32 -4.74 -14.99
N ALA A 95 25.65 -5.46 -16.05
CA ALA A 95 24.66 -6.13 -16.89
C ALA A 95 24.30 -7.49 -16.28
N PHE A 96 23.07 -7.65 -15.82
CA PHE A 96 22.50 -8.92 -15.43
C PHE A 96 21.40 -9.28 -16.42
N ASP A 97 21.40 -10.54 -16.86
CA ASP A 97 20.52 -11.01 -17.94
C ASP A 97 19.44 -11.92 -17.34
N ALA A 98 18.52 -11.33 -16.57
CA ALA A 98 17.48 -12.04 -15.82
C ALA A 98 16.05 -11.64 -16.28
N PRO A 99 15.62 -12.03 -17.50
CA PRO A 99 14.38 -11.55 -18.12
C PRO A 99 13.10 -11.93 -17.35
N LEU A 100 13.13 -13.01 -16.55
CA LEU A 100 11.99 -13.39 -15.69
C LEU A 100 11.64 -12.31 -14.66
N VAL A 101 12.65 -11.56 -14.20
CA VAL A 101 12.51 -10.59 -13.10
C VAL A 101 11.94 -9.27 -13.61
N GLN A 102 12.09 -8.98 -14.90
CA GLN A 102 11.52 -7.79 -15.54
C GLN A 102 9.99 -7.75 -15.43
N GLY A 103 9.32 -8.88 -15.72
CA GLY A 103 7.86 -9.01 -15.60
C GLY A 103 7.38 -8.93 -14.14
N PHE A 104 8.16 -9.48 -13.21
CA PHE A 104 7.92 -9.35 -11.77
C PHE A 104 7.99 -7.88 -11.33
N ALA A 105 9.06 -7.17 -11.71
CA ALA A 105 9.28 -5.77 -11.35
C ALA A 105 8.15 -4.85 -11.86
N LEU A 106 7.74 -5.01 -13.12
CA LEU A 106 6.67 -4.20 -13.71
C LEU A 106 5.32 -4.43 -13.01
N THR A 107 4.97 -5.69 -12.76
CA THR A 107 3.69 -6.04 -12.13
C THR A 107 3.63 -5.55 -10.68
N LEU A 108 4.73 -5.71 -9.93
CA LEU A 108 4.83 -5.22 -8.56
C LEU A 108 4.77 -3.69 -8.50
N ALA A 109 5.51 -2.98 -9.38
CA ALA A 109 5.49 -1.53 -9.45
C ALA A 109 4.09 -0.98 -9.76
N ALA A 110 3.38 -1.58 -10.73
CA ALA A 110 2.01 -1.20 -11.04
C ALA A 110 1.08 -1.39 -9.84
N GLY A 111 1.19 -2.53 -9.13
CA GLY A 111 0.39 -2.80 -7.95
C GLY A 111 0.66 -1.84 -6.78
N VAL A 112 1.92 -1.44 -6.56
CA VAL A 112 2.29 -0.42 -5.56
C VAL A 112 1.66 0.94 -5.89
N LEU A 113 1.71 1.36 -7.16
CA LEU A 113 1.10 2.63 -7.59
C LEU A 113 -0.43 2.61 -7.42
N VAL A 114 -1.09 1.52 -7.81
CA VAL A 114 -2.53 1.34 -7.62
C VAL A 114 -2.90 1.33 -6.14
N SER A 115 -2.10 0.67 -5.30
CA SER A 115 -2.27 0.64 -3.84
C SER A 115 -2.21 2.06 -3.25
N MET A 116 -1.16 2.83 -3.58
CA MET A 116 -1.03 4.21 -3.10
C MET A 116 -2.19 5.09 -3.57
N PHE A 117 -2.63 4.94 -4.81
CA PHE A 117 -3.80 5.67 -5.33
C PHE A 117 -5.07 5.30 -4.57
N SER A 118 -5.31 4.00 -4.33
CA SER A 118 -6.45 3.50 -3.56
C SER A 118 -6.44 4.05 -2.15
N ALA A 119 -5.30 4.03 -1.44
CA ALA A 119 -5.18 4.58 -0.09
C ALA A 119 -5.53 6.07 -0.01
N ILE A 120 -5.24 6.87 -1.03
CA ILE A 120 -5.59 8.30 -1.05
C ILE A 120 -7.06 8.50 -1.41
N VAL A 121 -7.53 7.84 -2.48
CA VAL A 121 -8.85 8.09 -3.08
C VAL A 121 -9.96 7.38 -2.32
N VAL A 122 -9.80 6.09 -2.03
CA VAL A 122 -10.80 5.31 -1.29
C VAL A 122 -10.94 5.86 0.12
N THR A 123 -9.84 6.16 0.81
CA THR A 123 -9.93 6.65 2.19
C THR A 123 -10.57 8.04 2.25
N ARG A 124 -10.16 9.02 1.41
CA ARG A 124 -10.84 10.33 1.38
C ARG A 124 -12.32 10.25 0.99
N THR A 125 -12.66 9.34 0.09
CA THR A 125 -14.06 9.17 -0.38
C THR A 125 -14.91 8.47 0.68
N LEU A 126 -14.39 7.41 1.29
CA LEU A 126 -15.04 6.68 2.39
C LEU A 126 -15.23 7.59 3.61
N MET A 127 -14.24 8.41 3.94
CA MET A 127 -14.35 9.41 5.02
C MET A 127 -15.46 10.44 4.76
N ARG A 128 -15.53 10.99 3.55
CA ARG A 128 -16.60 11.94 3.18
C ARG A 128 -17.98 11.30 3.27
N LEU A 129 -18.10 10.02 2.91
CA LEU A 129 -19.34 9.25 3.04
C LEU A 129 -19.69 8.92 4.50
N LEU A 130 -18.69 8.59 5.33
CA LEU A 130 -18.87 8.26 6.75
C LEU A 130 -19.24 9.49 7.59
N ILE A 131 -18.68 10.67 7.30
CA ILE A 131 -19.05 11.95 7.95
C ILE A 131 -20.53 12.29 7.69
N GLY A 132 -21.08 11.90 6.54
CA GLY A 132 -22.50 12.08 6.22
C GLY A 132 -23.43 11.03 6.87
N SER A 133 -22.90 9.94 7.42
CA SER A 133 -23.69 8.84 7.97
C SER A 133 -23.93 8.97 9.47
N ARG A 134 -25.12 8.56 9.94
CA ARG A 134 -25.54 8.59 11.36
C ARG A 134 -24.68 7.70 12.30
N ILE A 135 -23.69 6.97 11.78
CA ILE A 135 -22.75 6.09 12.50
C ILE A 135 -21.74 6.86 13.36
N SER A 136 -21.45 8.13 13.04
CA SER A 136 -20.54 8.97 13.84
C SER A 136 -21.03 9.26 15.28
N ARG A 137 -22.25 8.86 15.64
CA ARG A 137 -22.86 9.18 16.94
C ARG A 137 -22.63 8.12 18.02
N ASN A 138 -22.32 6.87 17.66
CA ASN A 138 -22.13 5.79 18.65
C ASN A 138 -20.64 5.45 18.80
N ARG A 139 -20.00 6.16 19.72
CA ARG A 139 -18.60 6.00 20.16
C ARG A 139 -18.26 4.58 20.66
N GLU A 140 -19.28 3.86 21.12
CA GLU A 140 -19.20 2.58 21.86
C GLU A 140 -18.83 1.37 21.00
N TRP A 141 -18.87 1.47 19.67
CA TRP A 141 -18.62 0.32 18.79
C TRP A 141 -17.14 0.13 18.43
N PHE A 142 -16.28 1.08 18.84
CA PHE A 142 -14.86 1.10 18.47
C PHE A 142 -13.92 1.05 19.68
N VAL A 143 -14.45 1.12 20.91
CA VAL A 143 -13.68 1.13 22.16
C VAL A 143 -14.38 0.19 23.15
N ASP A 144 -13.67 -0.86 23.59
CA ASP A 144 -14.20 -1.93 24.45
C ASP A 144 -14.12 -1.60 25.97
N GLN A 145 -13.65 -0.40 26.33
CA GLN A 145 -13.50 0.03 27.73
C GLN A 145 -13.94 1.50 27.92
N PRO A 146 -14.52 1.84 29.07
CA PRO A 146 -14.99 3.19 29.35
C PRO A 146 -13.82 4.19 29.36
N VAL A 147 -14.07 5.39 28.81
CA VAL A 147 -13.13 6.52 28.92
C VAL A 147 -12.97 6.86 30.41
N PRO A 148 -11.73 6.98 30.94
CA PRO A 148 -11.54 7.42 32.31
C PRO A 148 -12.12 8.83 32.45
N GLU A 149 -13.05 9.02 33.40
CA GLU A 149 -13.62 10.34 33.63
C GLU A 149 -12.52 11.32 34.06
N PRO A 150 -12.47 12.53 33.46
CA PRO A 150 -11.52 13.55 33.87
C PRO A 150 -11.87 14.01 35.30
N GLY A 151 -11.19 13.44 36.29
CA GLY A 151 -11.37 13.73 37.71
C GLY A 151 -11.57 12.52 38.62
N ALA A 152 -11.58 11.28 38.10
CA ALA A 152 -11.63 10.10 38.97
C ALA A 152 -10.29 9.95 39.72
N PRO A 153 -10.29 9.85 41.07
CA PRO A 153 -9.08 9.57 41.82
C PRO A 153 -8.50 8.23 41.36
N GLU A 154 -7.18 8.21 41.18
CA GLU A 154 -6.36 7.05 40.83
C GLU A 154 -6.57 5.95 41.89
N ALA A 155 -7.61 5.15 41.70
CA ALA A 155 -7.98 4.07 42.60
C ALA A 155 -7.10 2.87 42.25
N ALA A 156 -6.12 2.67 43.12
CA ALA A 156 -5.23 1.53 43.25
C ALA A 156 -5.88 0.17 42.91
N SER A 157 -5.19 -0.61 42.06
CA SER A 157 -4.92 -2.05 42.24
C SER A 157 -3.97 -2.55 41.16
#